data_AF-A0A479ZTL9-F1
#
_entry.id   AF-A0A479ZTL9-F1
#
_cell.length_a   1.000
_cell.length_b   1.000
_cell.length_c   1.000
_cell.angle_alpha   90.00
_cell.angle_beta   90.00
_cell.angle_gamma   90.00
#
_symmetry.space_group_name_H-M   'P 1'
#
loop_
_entity.id
_entity.type
_entity.pdbx_description
1 polymer ?
#
loop_
_entity_poly.entity_id
_entity_poly.type
_entity_poly.pdbx_seq_one_letter_code
_entity_poly.pdbx_strand_id
1 'polypeptide(L)' 'MLRSTSKRDIFAWKRGETTASAGELMAFNGLTAEALTKRAIELVH' A
#
# COMPACT_ATOMS: atom_id res chain seq x y z
N MET A 1 -16.75 -12.09 -3.79
CA MET A 1 -16.15 -12.46 -2.49
C MET A 1 -17.28 -12.57 -1.46
N LEU A 2 -17.58 -13.77 -0.97
CA LEU A 2 -18.58 -13.96 0.10
C LEU A 2 -17.89 -13.58 1.43
N ARG A 3 -18.02 -12.27 1.76
CA ARG A 3 -17.42 -11.48 2.85
C ARG A 3 -16.53 -12.23 3.87
N SER A 4 -15.21 -12.15 3.64
CA SER A 4 -14.22 -12.38 4.69
C SER A 4 -14.29 -11.27 5.75
N THR A 5 -14.17 -11.62 7.03
CA THR A 5 -14.17 -10.68 8.16
C THR A 5 -12.77 -10.29 8.64
N SER A 6 -11.70 -10.85 8.06
CA SER A 6 -10.31 -10.46 8.39
C SER A 6 -10.09 -8.95 8.21
N LYS A 7 -9.42 -8.33 9.19
CA LYS A 7 -8.95 -6.94 9.09
C LYS A 7 -8.00 -6.82 7.89
N ARG A 8 -8.31 -5.91 6.97
CA ARG A 8 -7.54 -5.68 5.73
C ARG A 8 -7.56 -4.20 5.39
N ASP A 9 -6.54 -3.77 4.69
CA ASP A 9 -6.46 -2.44 4.10
C ASP A 9 -6.11 -2.55 2.61
N ILE A 10 -6.36 -1.48 1.86
CA ILE A 10 -6.15 -1.44 0.41
C ILE A 10 -5.05 -0.43 0.10
N PHE A 11 -4.03 -0.91 -0.61
CA PHE A 11 -3.08 -0.06 -1.30
C PHE A 11 -3.42 -0.06 -2.78
N ALA A 12 -3.39 1.12 -3.39
CA ALA A 12 -3.76 1.29 -4.79
C ALA A 12 -2.82 2.26 -5.49
N TRP A 13 -2.66 2.05 -6.79
CA TRP A 13 -1.93 2.95 -7.65
C TRP A 13 -2.72 4.26 -7.86
N LYS A 14 -2.13 5.37 -7.44
CA LYS A 14 -2.54 6.74 -7.69
C LYS A 14 -2.05 7.14 -9.09
N ARG A 15 -2.97 7.58 -9.94
CA ARG A 15 -2.63 8.15 -11.25
C ARG A 15 -2.02 9.54 -11.06
N GLY A 16 -1.07 9.92 -11.90
CA GLY A 16 -0.51 11.29 -11.90
C GLY A 16 0.91 11.36 -12.43
N GLU A 17 1.76 10.42 -12.04
CA GLU A 17 3.19 10.46 -12.35
C GLU A 17 3.59 9.39 -13.37
N THR A 18 4.34 9.78 -14.40
CA THR A 18 4.78 8.89 -15.50
C THR A 18 6.29 8.93 -15.76
N THR A 19 7.02 9.92 -15.21
CA THR A 19 8.45 10.14 -15.49
C THR A 19 9.37 9.81 -14.31
N ALA A 20 8.81 9.57 -13.11
CA ALA A 20 9.59 9.29 -11.91
C ALA A 20 10.21 7.88 -11.95
N SER A 21 11.29 7.68 -11.20
CA SER A 21 11.90 6.36 -11.04
C SER A 21 10.95 5.40 -10.33
N ALA A 22 11.21 4.09 -10.44
CA ALA A 22 10.39 3.08 -9.78
C ALA A 22 10.29 3.30 -8.26
N GLY A 23 11.38 3.66 -7.59
CA GLY A 23 11.40 3.91 -6.16
C GLY A 23 10.53 5.11 -5.75
N GLU A 24 10.63 6.20 -6.51
CA GLU A 24 9.82 7.41 -6.29
C GLU A 24 8.34 7.14 -6.54
N LEU A 25 8.01 6.38 -7.59
CA LEU A 25 6.63 5.96 -7.86
C LEU A 25 6.07 5.10 -6.73
N MET A 26 6.83 4.12 -6.22
CA MET A 26 6.38 3.32 -5.08
C MET A 26 6.18 4.17 -3.83
N ALA A 27 7.09 5.11 -3.56
CA ALA A 27 6.97 6.05 -2.44
C ALA A 27 5.73 6.94 -2.56
N PHE A 28 5.48 7.53 -3.73
CA PHE A 28 4.30 8.34 -4.03
C PHE A 28 2.98 7.57 -3.78
N ASN A 29 2.99 6.29 -4.15
CA ASN A 29 1.85 5.40 -3.99
C ASN A 29 1.72 4.82 -2.57
N GLY A 30 2.68 5.07 -1.68
CA GLY A 30 2.72 4.45 -0.34
C GLY A 30 2.98 2.94 -0.39
N LEU A 31 3.53 2.44 -1.50
CA LEU A 31 3.85 1.03 -1.75
C LEU A 31 5.30 0.69 -1.33
N THR A 32 5.78 1.29 -0.24
CA THR A 32 7.11 1.01 0.29
C THR A 32 7.09 -0.14 1.28
N ALA A 33 8.21 -0.84 1.43
CA ALA A 33 8.34 -1.93 2.41
C ALA A 33 8.00 -1.46 3.83
N GLU A 34 8.45 -0.25 4.20
CA GLU A 34 8.15 0.35 5.50
C GLU A 34 6.65 0.59 5.69
N ALA A 35 5.98 1.21 4.72
CA ALA A 35 4.55 1.51 4.81
C ALA A 35 3.69 0.22 4.89
N LEU A 36 4.02 -0.78 4.07
CA LEU A 36 3.32 -2.06 4.07
C LEU A 36 3.52 -2.82 5.39
N THR A 37 4.76 -2.86 5.89
CA THR A 37 5.08 -3.57 7.15
C THR A 37 4.40 -2.90 8.33
N LYS A 38 4.50 -1.57 8.43
CA LYS A 38 3.83 -0.80 9.48
C LYS A 38 2.33 -1.07 9.48
N ARG A 39 1.69 -1.01 8.32
CA ARG A 39 0.24 -1.23 8.22
C ARG A 39 -0.17 -2.66 8.55
N ALA A 40 0.62 -3.66 8.13
CA ALA A 40 0.36 -5.04 8.47
C ALA A 40 0.38 -5.26 9.99
N ILE A 41 1.35 -4.68 10.70
CA ILE A 41 1.45 -4.75 12.16
C ILE A 41 0.24 -4.08 12.83
N GLU A 42 -0.14 -2.87 12.38
CA GLU A 42 -1.30 -2.13 12.90
C GLU A 42 -2.64 -2.85 12.68
N LEU A 43 -2.74 -3.76 11.71
CA LEU A 43 -3.96 -4.53 11.47
C LEU A 43 -4.09 -5.75 12.40
N VAL A 44 -2.97 -6.28 12.89
CA VAL A 44 -2.95 -7.54 13.66
C VAL A 44 -2.83 -7.30 15.17
N HIS A 45 -2.18 -6.22 15.59
CA HIS A 45 -2.06 -5.81 16.98
C HIS A 45 -3.17 -4.82 17.38
#